data_AF-A0A3B0WJJ6-F1
#
_entry.id   AF-A0A3B0WJJ6-F1
#
_cell.length_a   1.000
_cell.length_b   1.000
_cell.length_c   1.000
_cell.angle_alpha   90.00
_cell.angle_beta   90.00
_cell.angle_gamma   90.00
#
_symmetry.space_group_name_H-M   'P 1'
#
loop_
_entity.id
_entity.type
_entity.pdbx_description
1 polymer ?
#
loop_
_entity_poly.entity_id
_entity_poly.type
_entity_poly.pdbx_seq_one_letter_code
_entity_poly.pdbx_strand_id
1 'polypeptide(L)'
;RINVEPILRGNRIIFVTLTPLTDPCSSGGSSWIMEVSSDSGSRLKESPFDVNGDGIIDDLDIVSFGGDDSFVSGVRSKEGILSSPGILNTGSDNKELKLFNGSTNNMETITESVNESQRDRQSWRQLR
;
A
#
# COMPACT_ATOMS: atom_id res chain seq x y z
N ARG A 1 -12.51 -2.01 -9.88
CA ARG A 1 -11.63 -1.92 -11.08
C ARG A 1 -10.27 -1.37 -10.68
N ILE A 2 -9.24 -1.45 -11.53
CA ILE A 2 -7.95 -0.78 -11.33
C ILE A 2 -7.85 0.29 -12.42
N ASN A 3 -7.52 1.52 -12.05
CA ASN A 3 -7.46 2.67 -12.98
C ASN A 3 -6.14 3.45 -12.88
N VAL A 4 -5.20 2.92 -12.11
CA VAL A 4 -3.84 3.42 -11.97
C VAL A 4 -2.88 2.29 -12.30
N GLU A 5 -1.70 2.64 -12.83
CA GLU A 5 -0.67 1.64 -13.16
C GLU A 5 -0.18 0.96 -11.87
N PRO A 6 -0.22 -0.39 -11.79
CA PRO A 6 0.41 -1.12 -10.70
C PRO A 6 1.92 -0.91 -10.66
N ILE A 7 2.49 -0.88 -9.46
CA ILE A 7 3.92 -0.76 -9.24
C ILE A 7 4.47 -2.12 -8.83
N LEU A 8 5.52 -2.58 -9.52
CA LEU A 8 6.30 -3.75 -9.10
C LEU A 8 7.47 -3.29 -8.23
N ARG A 9 7.48 -3.69 -6.96
CA ARG A 9 8.52 -3.34 -5.99
C ARG A 9 8.64 -4.42 -4.91
N GLY A 10 9.85 -4.82 -4.58
CA GLY A 10 10.14 -5.70 -3.45
C GLY A 10 9.63 -7.13 -3.60
N ASN A 11 9.48 -7.62 -4.84
CA ASN A 11 8.73 -8.85 -5.16
C ASN A 11 7.24 -8.77 -4.81
N ARG A 12 6.69 -7.55 -4.81
CA ARG A 12 5.30 -7.23 -4.54
C ARG A 12 4.71 -6.43 -5.68
N ILE A 13 3.45 -6.71 -6.01
CA ILE A 13 2.64 -5.86 -6.87
C ILE A 13 1.80 -4.98 -5.96
N ILE A 14 2.00 -3.68 -6.11
CA ILE A 14 1.29 -2.64 -5.39
C ILE A 14 0.27 -2.03 -6.35
N PHE A 15 -0.99 -2.00 -5.96
CA PHE A 15 -2.02 -1.36 -6.79
C PHE A 15 -3.15 -0.81 -5.95
N VAL A 16 -3.87 0.14 -6.53
CA VAL A 16 -5.03 0.76 -5.91
C VAL A 16 -6.28 0.35 -6.68
N THR A 17 -7.30 -0.09 -5.96
CA THR A 17 -8.61 -0.38 -6.55
C THR A 17 -9.48 0.88 -6.60
N LEU A 18 -10.43 0.93 -7.51
CA LEU A 18 -11.45 1.95 -7.61
C LEU A 18 -12.82 1.28 -7.60
N THR A 19 -13.60 1.63 -6.58
CA THR A 19 -15.03 1.29 -6.44
C THR A 19 -15.82 2.59 -6.51
N PRO A 20 -16.46 2.90 -7.66
CA PRO A 20 -17.29 4.10 -7.79
C PRO A 20 -18.53 4.00 -6.90
N LEU A 21 -19.18 5.15 -6.64
CA LEU A 21 -20.49 5.18 -6.02
C LEU A 21 -21.55 4.54 -6.94
N THR A 22 -22.66 4.11 -6.34
CA THR A 22 -23.79 3.52 -7.08
C THR A 22 -24.55 4.56 -7.91
N ASP A 23 -24.60 5.80 -7.45
CA ASP A 23 -25.15 6.93 -8.21
C ASP A 23 -24.09 7.48 -9.18
N PRO A 24 -24.28 7.36 -10.52
CA PRO A 24 -23.30 7.81 -11.51
C PRO A 24 -23.15 9.33 -11.59
N CYS A 25 -24.12 10.10 -11.07
CA CYS A 25 -24.07 11.55 -11.04
C CYS A 25 -23.33 12.09 -9.80
N SER A 26 -23.16 11.26 -8.77
CA SER A 26 -22.43 11.62 -7.56
C SER A 26 -20.92 11.52 -7.79
N SER A 27 -20.17 12.53 -7.37
CA SER A 27 -18.71 12.48 -7.41
C SER A 27 -18.16 11.65 -6.26
N GLY A 28 -17.15 10.82 -6.56
CA GLY A 28 -16.40 10.07 -5.55
C GLY A 28 -16.52 8.56 -5.68
N GLY A 29 -16.13 7.89 -4.60
CA GLY A 29 -15.98 6.44 -4.55
C GLY A 29 -15.06 6.05 -3.40
N SER A 30 -14.66 4.79 -3.39
CA SER A 30 -13.69 4.29 -2.44
C SER A 30 -12.60 3.47 -3.13
N SER A 31 -11.43 3.47 -2.53
CA SER A 31 -10.31 2.66 -2.97
C SER A 31 -9.73 1.81 -1.85
N TRP A 32 -9.04 0.76 -2.28
CA TRP A 32 -8.20 -0.07 -1.43
C TRP A 32 -6.77 0.01 -1.96
N ILE A 33 -5.82 0.13 -1.05
CA ILE A 33 -4.42 -0.12 -1.34
C ILE A 33 -4.20 -1.63 -1.18
N MET A 34 -3.59 -2.26 -2.19
CA MET A 34 -3.35 -3.69 -2.22
C MET A 34 -1.86 -3.97 -2.42
N GLU A 35 -1.35 -4.95 -1.69
CA GLU A 35 -0.04 -5.55 -1.89
C GLU A 35 -0.12 -7.08 -1.94
N VAL A 36 0.40 -7.65 -3.03
CA VAL A 36 0.40 -9.11 -3.26
C VAL A 36 1.74 -9.58 -3.80
N SER A 37 2.03 -10.87 -3.69
CA SER A 37 3.22 -11.49 -4.28
C SER A 37 3.26 -11.25 -5.79
N SER A 38 4.39 -10.79 -6.33
CA SER A 38 4.53 -10.65 -7.79
C SER A 38 4.66 -11.97 -8.53
N ASP A 39 5.08 -13.04 -7.85
CA ASP A 39 5.27 -14.35 -8.45
C ASP A 39 3.94 -15.08 -8.68
N SER A 40 2.98 -14.88 -7.77
CA SER A 40 1.77 -15.71 -7.71
C SER A 40 0.47 -14.91 -7.58
N GLY A 41 0.54 -13.61 -7.28
CA GLY A 41 -0.62 -12.81 -6.91
C GLY A 41 -1.25 -13.19 -5.57
N SER A 42 -0.63 -14.10 -4.80
CA SER A 42 -1.13 -14.51 -3.50
C SER A 42 -0.89 -13.44 -2.42
N ARG A 43 -1.51 -13.66 -1.26
CA ARG A 43 -1.13 -12.99 -0.01
C ARG A 43 0.37 -13.12 0.23
N LEU A 44 0.97 -12.08 0.80
CA LEU A 44 2.36 -12.10 1.26
C LEU A 44 2.52 -13.03 2.47
N LYS A 45 3.77 -13.43 2.74
CA LYS A 45 4.13 -14.26 3.89
C LYS A 45 4.49 -13.45 5.13
N GLU A 46 4.28 -12.14 5.06
CA GLU A 46 4.54 -11.13 6.08
C GLU A 46 3.47 -10.03 5.96
N SER A 47 3.23 -9.29 7.03
CA SER A 47 2.28 -8.17 6.98
C SER A 47 2.88 -7.00 6.20
N PRO A 48 2.22 -6.52 5.14
CA PRO A 48 2.68 -5.34 4.41
C PRO A 48 2.38 -4.03 5.15
N PHE A 49 1.34 -3.98 5.97
CA PHE A 49 0.80 -2.76 6.57
C PHE A 49 0.89 -2.81 8.10
N ASP A 50 1.18 -1.67 8.70
CA ASP A 50 0.87 -1.39 10.11
C ASP A 50 -0.64 -1.13 10.23
N VAL A 51 -1.40 -2.15 10.64
CA VAL A 51 -2.86 -2.07 10.73
C VAL A 51 -3.34 -1.60 12.10
N ASN A 52 -2.51 -1.75 13.13
CA ASN A 52 -2.84 -1.34 14.49
C ASN A 52 -2.48 0.13 14.76
N GLY A 53 -1.60 0.72 13.95
CA GLY A 53 -1.19 2.13 13.96
C GLY A 53 -0.14 2.47 15.01
N ASP A 54 0.60 1.51 15.55
CA ASP A 54 1.65 1.74 16.56
C ASP A 54 3.01 2.14 15.95
N GLY A 55 3.08 2.15 14.62
CA GLY A 55 4.27 2.49 13.85
C GLY A 55 5.25 1.34 13.72
N ILE A 56 4.96 0.15 14.25
CA ILE A 56 5.72 -1.11 14.14
C ILE A 56 4.94 -2.03 13.18
N ILE A 57 5.68 -2.88 12.46
CA ILE A 57 5.04 -3.90 11.61
C ILE A 57 5.51 -5.24 12.14
N ASP A 58 4.62 -5.94 12.84
CA ASP A 58 4.92 -7.22 13.50
C ASP A 58 3.70 -8.15 13.54
N ASP A 59 3.74 -9.18 14.39
CA ASP A 59 2.67 -10.17 14.51
C ASP A 59 1.34 -9.59 15.04
N LEU A 60 1.37 -8.40 15.65
CA LEU A 60 0.17 -7.67 16.07
C LEU A 60 -0.57 -7.02 14.89
N ASP A 61 0.01 -7.06 13.69
CA ASP A 61 -0.63 -6.61 12.45
C ASP A 61 -1.35 -7.72 11.69
N ILE A 62 -1.39 -8.92 12.26
CA ILE A 62 -2.14 -10.05 11.74
C ILE A 62 -3.60 -9.93 12.15
N VAL A 63 -4.51 -10.10 11.19
CA VAL A 63 -5.97 -10.04 11.45
C VAL A 63 -6.56 -11.44 11.53
N SER A 64 -7.47 -11.64 12.48
CA SER A 64 -8.21 -12.89 12.63
C SER A 64 -9.55 -12.81 11.89
N PHE A 65 -9.81 -13.72 10.96
CA PHE A 65 -11.06 -13.80 10.20
C PHE A 65 -11.53 -15.25 10.07
N GLY A 66 -12.76 -15.52 10.46
CA GLY A 66 -13.32 -16.88 10.38
C GLY A 66 -12.69 -17.89 11.36
N GLY A 67 -11.94 -17.42 12.36
CA GLY A 67 -11.22 -18.26 13.32
C GLY A 67 -9.76 -18.53 12.94
N ASP A 68 -9.32 -18.05 11.77
CA ASP A 68 -7.95 -18.20 11.29
C ASP A 68 -7.24 -16.84 11.23
N ASP A 69 -5.98 -16.82 11.64
CA ASP A 69 -5.12 -15.66 11.55
C ASP A 69 -4.56 -15.51 10.13
N SER A 70 -4.49 -14.28 9.63
CA SER A 70 -4.09 -13.99 8.26
C SER A 70 -3.42 -12.63 8.13
N PHE A 71 -2.30 -12.58 7.41
CA PHE A 71 -1.67 -11.32 7.00
C PHE A 71 -2.62 -10.52 6.11
N VAL A 72 -2.73 -9.21 6.28
CA VAL A 72 -3.55 -8.39 5.38
C VAL A 72 -2.89 -8.24 4.01
N SER A 73 -3.67 -8.26 2.92
CA SER A 73 -3.18 -7.91 1.58
C SER A 73 -3.64 -6.54 1.12
N GLY A 74 -4.42 -5.84 1.94
CA GLY A 74 -4.88 -4.52 1.60
C GLY A 74 -5.57 -3.81 2.75
N VAL A 75 -5.55 -2.49 2.65
CA VAL A 75 -6.19 -1.56 3.59
C VAL A 75 -7.08 -0.61 2.82
N ARG A 76 -8.24 -0.28 3.40
CA ARG A 76 -9.20 0.63 2.79
C ARG A 76 -8.73 2.06 2.99
N SER A 77 -8.74 2.84 1.92
CA SER A 77 -8.41 4.26 1.97
C SER A 77 -9.42 5.05 2.81
N LYS A 78 -8.90 6.03 3.56
CA LYS A 78 -9.69 7.05 4.25
C LYS A 78 -10.05 8.24 3.36
N GLU A 79 -9.36 8.41 2.23
CA GLU A 79 -9.43 9.60 1.37
C GLU A 79 -10.12 9.35 0.02
N GLY A 80 -11.08 8.43 0.01
CA GLY A 80 -11.96 8.19 -1.14
C GLY A 80 -11.27 7.42 -2.25
N ILE A 81 -11.13 8.02 -3.44
CA ILE A 81 -10.41 7.45 -4.59
C ILE A 81 -8.96 7.93 -4.54
N LEU A 82 -8.01 7.00 -4.51
CA LEU A 82 -6.58 7.32 -4.51
C LEU A 82 -5.95 7.28 -5.91
N SER A 83 -4.94 8.13 -6.11
CA SER A 83 -4.01 8.08 -7.26
C SER A 83 -2.88 7.06 -7.05
N SER A 84 -1.97 6.94 -8.03
CA SER A 84 -0.70 6.22 -7.83
C SER A 84 0.06 6.79 -6.62
N PRO A 85 0.72 5.94 -5.81
CA PRO A 85 1.49 6.40 -4.66
C PRO A 85 2.81 7.05 -5.06
N GLY A 86 3.23 8.02 -4.26
CA GLY A 86 4.65 8.32 -4.06
C GLY A 86 5.21 7.37 -3.00
N ILE A 87 6.39 6.79 -3.24
CA ILE A 87 7.05 5.88 -2.30
C ILE A 87 8.27 6.59 -1.71
N LEU A 88 8.34 6.68 -0.40
CA LEU A 88 9.42 7.32 0.35
C LEU A 88 10.06 6.30 1.29
N ASN A 89 11.36 6.06 1.11
CA ASN A 89 12.12 5.27 2.07
C ASN A 89 12.39 6.10 3.34
N THR A 90 12.15 5.52 4.52
CA THR A 90 12.31 6.23 5.80
C THR A 90 13.75 6.28 6.31
N GLY A 91 14.68 5.59 5.65
CA GLY A 91 16.04 5.36 6.15
C GLY A 91 16.11 4.36 7.31
N SER A 92 14.97 3.91 7.84
CA SER A 92 14.89 2.80 8.78
C SER A 92 14.85 1.48 8.02
N ASP A 93 15.53 0.46 8.55
CA ASP A 93 15.86 -0.76 7.82
C ASP A 93 14.66 -1.54 7.27
N ASN A 94 13.49 -1.39 7.89
CA ASN A 94 12.34 -2.27 7.66
C ASN A 94 11.05 -1.54 7.25
N LYS A 95 11.08 -0.22 6.98
CA LYS A 95 9.86 0.58 6.74
C LYS A 95 9.98 1.57 5.60
N GLU A 96 8.91 1.68 4.81
CA GLU A 96 8.69 2.75 3.83
C GLU A 96 7.36 3.45 4.08
N LEU A 97 7.23 4.66 3.55
CA LEU A 97 5.99 5.43 3.55
C LEU A 97 5.45 5.48 2.13
N LYS A 98 4.17 5.19 1.98
CA LYS A 98 3.43 5.48 0.77
C LYS A 98 2.53 6.68 0.96
N LEU A 99 2.63 7.61 0.03
CA LEU A 99 1.91 8.86 0.00
C LEU A 99 0.91 8.80 -1.14
N PHE A 100 -0.38 8.86 -0.82
CA PHE A 100 -1.46 8.82 -1.80
C PHE A 100 -2.23 10.14 -1.79
N ASN A 101 -2.53 10.67 -2.98
CA ASN A 101 -3.46 11.78 -3.10
C ASN A 101 -4.88 11.21 -3.23
N GLY A 102 -5.79 11.65 -2.36
CA GLY A 102 -7.19 11.24 -2.38
C GLY A 102 -8.13 12.25 -3.03
N SER A 103 -9.31 11.78 -3.42
CA SER A 103 -10.37 12.62 -4.01
C SER A 103 -11.06 13.55 -3.00
N THR A 104 -10.72 13.46 -1.72
CA THR A 104 -11.23 14.28 -0.61
C THR A 104 -10.40 15.54 -0.35
N ASN A 105 -9.42 15.85 -1.20
CA ASN A 105 -8.44 16.93 -1.05
C ASN A 105 -7.45 16.77 0.11
N ASN A 106 -7.34 15.57 0.69
CA ASN A 106 -6.28 15.23 1.64
C ASN A 106 -5.31 14.22 1.03
N MET A 107 -4.16 14.10 1.67
CA MET A 107 -3.17 13.07 1.39
C MET A 107 -3.26 11.98 2.46
N GLU A 108 -3.21 10.72 2.04
CA GLU A 108 -3.12 9.57 2.93
C GLU A 108 -1.68 9.06 2.95
N THR A 109 -1.12 8.91 4.15
CA THR A 109 0.21 8.33 4.36
C THR A 109 0.06 6.99 5.02
N ILE A 110 0.69 5.95 4.47
CA ILE A 110 0.65 4.59 4.99
C ILE A 110 2.08 4.12 5.25
N THR A 111 2.32 3.61 6.46
CA THR A 111 3.58 2.94 6.81
C THR A 111 3.50 1.48 6.38
N GLU A 112 4.52 1.03 5.67
CA GLU A 112 4.58 -0.32 5.14
C GLU A 112 5.95 -0.97 5.36
N SER A 113 5.95 -2.30 5.37
CA SER A 113 7.17 -3.10 5.45
C SER A 113 7.95 -3.02 4.14
N VAL A 114 9.27 -3.14 4.19
CA VAL A 114 10.12 -3.20 3.01
C VAL A 114 10.75 -4.58 2.88
N ASN A 115 10.82 -5.12 1.65
CA ASN A 115 11.68 -6.26 1.38
C ASN A 115 13.16 -5.81 1.45
N GLU A 116 13.91 -6.36 2.40
CA GLU A 116 15.30 -5.98 2.71
C GLU A 116 16.24 -5.95 1.50
N SER A 117 15.95 -6.73 0.45
CA SER A 117 16.75 -6.81 -0.78
C SER A 117 16.63 -5.61 -1.72
N GLN A 118 15.70 -4.68 -1.49
CA GLN A 118 15.38 -3.56 -2.40
C GLN A 118 15.68 -2.16 -1.85
N ARG A 119 16.69 -2.02 -0.98
CA ARG A 119 17.20 -0.71 -0.54
C ARG A 119 17.84 0.13 -1.67
N ASP A 120 17.85 -0.36 -2.91
CA ASP A 120 18.74 0.15 -3.95
C ASP A 120 18.28 1.45 -4.63
N ARG A 121 19.29 2.24 -5.04
CA ARG A 121 19.29 3.64 -5.53
C ARG A 121 18.15 4.57 -5.09
N GLN A 122 18.44 5.33 -4.04
CA GLN A 122 17.60 6.39 -3.47
C GLN A 122 17.79 7.78 -4.12
N SER A 123 18.74 7.94 -5.03
CA SER A 123 18.93 9.19 -5.77
C SER A 123 19.71 8.99 -7.07
N TRP A 124 19.44 9.87 -8.03
CA TRP A 124 20.30 10.09 -9.16
C TRP A 124 21.28 11.22 -8.81
N ARG A 125 22.57 10.98 -9.03
CA ARG A 125 23.59 12.03 -9.04
C ARG A 125 24.16 12.09 -10.45
N GLN A 126 24.06 13.26 -11.09
CA GLN A 126 24.82 13.50 -12.32
C GLN A 126 26.30 13.48 -11.98
N LEU A 127 27.03 12.56 -12.60
CA LEU A 127 28.48 12.64 -12.65
C LEU A 127 28.85 13.46 -13.88
N ARG A 128 29.74 14.44 -13.70
CA ARG A 128 30.37 15.20 -14.77
C ARG A 128 31.73 14.59 -15.08
#